data_AF-A0A6P5A515-F1
#
_entry.id   AF-A0A6P5A515-F1
#
_cell.length_a   1.000
_cell.length_b   1.000
_cell.length_c   1.000
_cell.angle_alpha   90.00
_cell.angle_beta   90.00
_cell.angle_gamma   90.00
#
_symmetry.space_group_name_H-M   'P 1'
#
loop_
_entity.id
_entity.type
_entity.pdbx_description
1 polymer ?
#
loop_
_entity_poly.entity_id
_entity_poly.type
_entity_poly.pdbx_seq_one_letter_code
_entity_poly.pdbx_strand_id
1 'polypeptide(L)'
;MEKFCWVQLIAVFLGLNQQAVGGYSLGDAGLSARGKENCDPAPLIKYHEGQKECMYIDPTGARKIGFGYGLDRADAKKVIANLGVNFTKLYNGPATPFGSACQCSDVICISEQQISQLLKVALAQATSDARKAFSRFDELSCNVQNVLVDMSYLWGYADVKGYFGAFLAWLGIGNWHAAADDLSLTEWCMHYDPGNMKRCMDDVKYVKMGSTCFQPFTRSCNSSSCCKEVETCCMDSWRFVEYVERTLPEYLCCPYPNAECCPGRNACCPHGYPNCCPTYCCPPGYPVCKDKKCFSVDGLEMAEPHQDGIGEY
;
A
#
# COMPACT_ATOMS: atom_id res chain seq x y z
N MET A 1 -13.61 7.76 -49.69
CA MET A 1 -13.44 6.65 -48.74
C MET A 1 -11.98 6.25 -48.74
N GLU A 2 -11.46 5.98 -47.55
CA GLU A 2 -10.11 5.53 -47.21
C GLU A 2 -8.99 6.59 -47.12
N LYS A 3 -8.37 6.56 -45.94
CA LYS A 3 -7.52 7.58 -45.33
C LYS A 3 -6.06 7.28 -45.67
N PHE A 4 -5.34 8.30 -46.15
CA PHE A 4 -3.89 8.27 -46.27
C PHE A 4 -3.23 8.49 -44.90
N CYS A 5 -2.39 7.54 -44.54
CA CYS A 5 -1.51 7.53 -43.39
C CYS A 5 -0.15 8.06 -43.82
N TRP A 6 0.30 9.21 -43.30
CA TRP A 6 1.70 9.64 -43.32
C TRP A 6 1.95 10.55 -42.11
N VAL A 7 2.66 10.03 -41.10
CA VAL A 7 3.37 10.82 -40.10
C VAL A 7 4.84 10.72 -40.46
N GLN A 8 5.42 11.83 -40.93
CA GLN A 8 6.87 11.97 -41.07
C GLN A 8 7.46 12.41 -39.73
N LEU A 9 8.31 11.54 -39.17
CA LEU A 9 9.24 11.84 -38.09
C LEU A 9 10.46 12.55 -38.70
N ILE A 10 10.67 13.81 -38.33
CA ILE A 10 11.93 14.53 -38.55
C ILE A 10 12.75 14.41 -37.26
N ALA A 11 13.85 13.68 -37.34
CA ALA A 11 14.91 13.70 -36.33
C ALA A 11 15.84 14.88 -36.62
N VAL A 12 15.95 15.83 -35.68
CA VAL A 12 17.04 16.82 -35.66
C VAL A 12 17.90 16.53 -34.44
N PHE A 13 19.08 15.98 -34.71
CA PHE A 13 20.21 15.91 -33.80
C PHE A 13 20.98 17.23 -33.89
N LEU A 14 21.03 18.00 -32.80
CA LEU A 14 22.14 18.91 -32.51
C LEU A 14 22.35 18.92 -30.99
N GLY A 15 23.60 18.68 -30.59
CA GLY A 15 24.03 18.50 -29.21
C GLY A 15 24.31 19.81 -28.45
N LEU A 16 24.94 19.61 -27.28
CA LEU A 16 25.20 20.54 -26.17
C LEU A 16 23.95 20.66 -25.28
N ASN A 17 23.97 20.44 -23.96
CA ASN A 17 25.00 20.74 -22.98
C ASN A 17 24.73 19.89 -21.72
N GLN A 18 25.73 19.13 -21.25
CA GLN A 18 25.67 18.48 -19.93
C GLN A 18 25.98 19.54 -18.86
N GLN A 19 24.95 20.01 -18.15
CA GLN A 19 25.12 20.68 -16.87
C GLN A 19 24.10 20.15 -15.86
N ALA A 20 24.65 19.45 -14.87
CA ALA A 20 24.18 19.31 -13.50
C ALA A 20 22.67 19.10 -13.28
N VAL A 21 22.20 17.88 -13.52
CA VAL A 21 21.07 17.35 -12.76
C VAL A 21 21.65 16.84 -11.45
N GLY A 22 21.44 17.59 -10.37
CA GLY A 22 21.77 17.15 -9.02
C GLY A 22 21.06 15.83 -8.75
N GLY A 23 21.85 14.76 -8.69
CA GLY A 23 21.36 13.46 -8.26
C GLY A 23 20.91 13.57 -6.81
N TYR A 24 19.60 13.56 -6.59
CA TYR A 24 19.08 13.07 -5.32
C TYR A 24 19.41 11.58 -5.30
N SER A 25 20.54 11.27 -4.68
CA SER A 25 20.79 9.94 -4.12
C SER A 25 19.54 9.59 -3.32
N LEU A 26 18.83 8.55 -3.74
CA LEU A 26 17.96 7.77 -2.87
C LEU A 26 18.89 7.18 -1.81
N GLY A 27 19.22 8.00 -0.81
CA GLY A 27 19.98 7.57 0.34
C GLY A 27 19.21 6.42 0.97
N ASP A 28 19.92 5.31 1.15
CA ASP A 28 19.47 4.14 1.89
C ASP A 28 18.61 4.58 3.07
N ALA A 29 17.31 4.36 2.97
CA ALA A 29 16.41 4.35 4.11
C ALA A 29 16.89 3.20 4.99
N GLY A 30 17.82 3.52 5.88
CA GLY A 30 18.47 2.56 6.77
C GLY A 30 17.43 1.72 7.47
N LEU A 31 17.49 0.41 7.24
CA LEU A 31 16.74 -0.56 8.02
C LEU A 31 17.20 -0.45 9.48
N SER A 32 16.36 0.10 10.32
CA SER A 32 16.58 0.20 11.75
C SER A 32 15.62 -0.74 12.46
N ALA A 33 16.21 -1.73 13.14
CA ALA A 33 15.49 -2.67 13.96
C ALA A 33 15.14 -2.02 15.30
N ARG A 34 13.84 -2.04 15.64
CA ARG A 34 13.28 -1.80 16.99
C ARG A 34 13.81 -0.55 17.71
N GLY A 35 13.48 0.61 17.17
CA GLY A 35 13.23 1.84 17.93
C GLY A 35 11.84 2.35 17.59
N LYS A 36 11.23 3.19 18.44
CA LYS A 36 10.13 4.08 18.00
C LYS A 36 10.71 5.06 16.98
N GLU A 37 10.97 4.60 15.78
CA GLU A 37 11.30 5.49 14.68
C GLU A 37 10.02 6.28 14.37
N ASN A 38 10.13 7.60 14.41
CA ASN A 38 9.07 8.44 13.90
C ASN A 38 9.03 8.21 12.40
N CYS A 39 8.03 7.47 11.93
CA CYS A 39 7.81 7.26 10.51
C CYS A 39 7.58 8.61 9.82
N ASP A 40 8.38 8.90 8.79
CA ASP A 40 8.26 10.13 7.99
C ASP A 40 7.69 9.81 6.60
N PRO A 41 6.41 10.11 6.33
CA PRO A 41 5.79 9.91 5.03
C PRO A 41 6.14 11.00 4.01
N ALA A 42 6.77 12.12 4.44
CA ALA A 42 7.02 13.25 3.57
C ALA A 42 7.88 12.90 2.33
N PRO A 43 8.96 12.10 2.41
CA PRO A 43 9.76 11.75 1.24
C PRO A 43 8.95 11.02 0.15
N LEU A 44 8.07 10.09 0.55
CA LEU A 44 7.24 9.32 -0.37
C LEU A 44 6.22 10.22 -1.09
N ILE A 45 5.52 11.09 -0.34
CA ILE A 45 4.56 12.04 -0.90
C ILE A 45 5.24 13.04 -1.83
N LYS A 46 6.39 13.58 -1.45
CA LYS A 46 7.15 14.51 -2.30
C LYS A 46 7.56 13.85 -3.62
N TYR A 47 7.95 12.58 -3.57
CA TYR A 47 8.31 11.80 -4.75
C TYR A 47 7.11 11.57 -5.68
N HIS A 48 5.93 11.27 -5.14
CA HIS A 48 4.73 10.97 -5.92
C HIS A 48 4.01 12.23 -6.46
N GLU A 49 3.91 13.29 -5.66
CA GLU A 49 3.18 14.50 -6.05
C GLU A 49 4.02 15.45 -6.91
N GLY A 50 5.32 15.54 -6.64
CA GLY A 50 6.16 16.61 -7.14
C GLY A 50 5.79 17.98 -6.54
N GLN A 51 6.64 18.99 -6.75
CA GLN A 51 6.45 20.34 -6.19
C GLN A 51 5.99 21.31 -7.27
N LYS A 52 4.96 22.12 -6.97
CA LYS A 52 4.61 23.34 -7.73
C LYS A 52 4.39 24.54 -6.81
N GLU A 53 5.14 25.60 -7.04
CA GLU A 53 5.04 26.85 -6.26
C GLU A 53 3.81 27.70 -6.60
N CYS A 54 3.14 27.40 -7.70
CA CYS A 54 1.96 28.11 -8.17
C CYS A 54 0.73 27.20 -8.23
N MET A 55 -0.46 27.80 -8.24
CA MET A 55 -1.70 27.06 -8.42
C MET A 55 -1.81 26.48 -9.83
N TYR A 56 -2.25 25.23 -9.94
CA TYR A 56 -2.50 24.54 -11.19
C TYR A 56 -3.82 23.78 -11.13
N ILE A 57 -4.35 23.43 -12.30
CA ILE A 57 -5.49 22.52 -12.44
C ILE A 57 -4.94 21.16 -12.84
N ASP A 58 -5.26 20.13 -12.07
CA ASP A 58 -4.84 18.76 -12.37
C ASP A 58 -5.72 18.11 -13.47
N PRO A 59 -5.39 16.91 -13.96
CA PRO A 59 -6.18 16.24 -14.99
C PRO A 59 -7.65 15.96 -14.61
N THR A 60 -7.98 15.97 -13.32
CA THR A 60 -9.36 15.80 -12.82
C THR A 60 -10.15 17.11 -12.77
N GLY A 61 -9.49 18.24 -13.02
CA GLY A 61 -10.09 19.57 -12.94
C GLY A 61 -9.98 20.21 -11.56
N ALA A 62 -9.33 19.56 -10.59
CA ALA A 62 -9.16 20.07 -9.24
C ALA A 62 -8.04 21.13 -9.17
N ARG A 63 -8.25 22.18 -8.37
CA ARG A 63 -7.22 23.22 -8.16
C ARG A 63 -6.24 22.76 -7.07
N LYS A 64 -4.95 22.75 -7.39
CA LYS A 64 -3.88 22.27 -6.51
C LYS A 64 -2.71 23.25 -6.42
N ILE A 65 -1.91 23.15 -5.35
CA ILE A 65 -0.66 23.91 -5.15
C ILE A 65 0.31 23.13 -4.26
N GLY A 66 1.60 23.44 -4.31
CA GLY A 66 2.62 22.78 -3.50
C GLY A 66 2.81 21.33 -3.94
N PHE A 67 2.78 20.42 -2.97
CA PHE A 67 2.77 18.97 -3.19
C PHE A 67 1.33 18.45 -3.35
N GLY A 68 0.57 19.01 -4.30
CA GLY A 68 -0.79 18.54 -4.59
C GLY A 68 -1.88 18.95 -3.58
N TYR A 69 -1.65 19.97 -2.75
CA TYR A 69 -2.66 20.45 -1.79
C TYR A 69 -3.90 21.00 -2.51
N GLY A 70 -5.06 20.37 -2.29
CA GLY A 70 -6.34 20.77 -2.89
C GLY A 70 -6.86 22.10 -2.36
N LEU A 71 -7.12 23.06 -3.25
CA LEU A 71 -7.65 24.38 -2.90
C LEU A 71 -9.18 24.40 -2.77
N ASP A 72 -9.85 23.34 -3.21
CA ASP A 72 -11.31 23.17 -3.10
C ASP A 72 -11.74 22.63 -1.73
N ARG A 73 -10.77 22.32 -0.85
CA ARG A 73 -11.04 21.84 0.52
C ARG A 73 -11.69 22.91 1.38
N ALA A 74 -12.55 22.48 2.30
CA ALA A 74 -13.24 23.39 3.23
C ALA A 74 -12.28 24.23 4.10
N ASP A 75 -11.10 23.70 4.42
CA ASP A 75 -10.07 24.37 5.24
C ASP A 75 -9.09 25.23 4.42
N ALA A 76 -9.06 25.09 3.08
CA ALA A 76 -8.04 25.68 2.22
C ALA A 76 -7.93 27.20 2.39
N LYS A 77 -9.06 27.91 2.46
CA LYS A 77 -9.07 29.37 2.66
C LYS A 77 -8.34 29.80 3.93
N LYS A 78 -8.56 29.08 5.03
CA LYS A 78 -7.91 29.38 6.32
C LYS A 78 -6.43 29.00 6.29
N VAL A 79 -6.10 27.82 5.76
CA VAL A 79 -4.72 27.33 5.68
C VAL A 79 -3.85 28.25 4.82
N ILE A 80 -4.32 28.64 3.63
CA ILE A 80 -3.59 29.54 2.73
C ILE A 80 -3.46 30.95 3.32
N ALA A 81 -4.49 31.48 3.97
CA ALA A 81 -4.41 32.78 4.66
C ALA A 81 -3.37 32.77 5.78
N ASN A 82 -3.23 31.68 6.53
CA ASN A 82 -2.22 31.54 7.59
C ASN A 82 -0.78 31.54 7.05
N LEU A 83 -0.59 31.22 5.77
CA LEU A 83 0.71 31.34 5.08
C LEU A 83 1.01 32.80 4.67
N GLY A 84 0.09 33.74 4.90
CA GLY A 84 0.20 35.13 4.43
C GLY A 84 -0.19 35.32 2.97
N VAL A 85 -0.85 34.33 2.35
CA VAL A 85 -1.24 34.36 0.94
C VAL A 85 -2.71 34.73 0.82
N ASN A 86 -3.03 35.64 -0.11
CA ASN A 86 -4.43 36.00 -0.36
C ASN A 86 -5.14 34.87 -1.13
N PHE A 87 -5.90 34.05 -0.41
CA PHE A 87 -6.62 32.90 -0.98
C PHE A 87 -7.51 33.28 -2.17
N THR A 88 -8.28 34.37 -2.07
CA THR A 88 -9.20 34.77 -3.15
C THR A 88 -8.44 35.12 -4.44
N LYS A 89 -7.32 35.84 -4.32
CA LYS A 89 -6.48 36.13 -5.50
C LYS A 89 -5.82 34.88 -6.06
N LEU A 90 -5.34 33.97 -5.19
CA LEU A 90 -4.74 32.70 -5.60
C LEU A 90 -5.75 31.82 -6.35
N TYR A 91 -6.93 31.62 -5.77
CA TYR A 91 -7.95 30.69 -6.24
C TYR A 91 -8.64 31.18 -7.53
N ASN A 92 -8.97 32.47 -7.61
CA ASN A 92 -9.60 33.08 -8.78
C ASN A 92 -8.59 33.54 -9.85
N GLY A 93 -7.29 33.47 -9.55
CA GLY A 93 -6.23 33.86 -10.45
C GLY A 93 -6.02 32.88 -11.61
N PRO A 94 -5.17 33.24 -12.59
CA PRO A 94 -4.80 32.33 -13.67
C PRO A 94 -4.15 31.06 -13.10
N ALA A 95 -4.63 29.90 -13.56
CA ALA A 95 -4.02 28.61 -13.24
C ALA A 95 -2.85 28.33 -14.17
N THR A 96 -1.76 27.77 -13.63
CA THR A 96 -0.69 27.22 -14.46
C THR A 96 -1.14 25.89 -15.08
N PRO A 97 -0.93 25.67 -16.39
CA PRO A 97 -1.26 24.39 -17.01
C PRO A 97 -0.53 23.22 -16.35
N PHE A 98 -1.20 22.06 -16.29
CA PHE A 98 -0.58 20.84 -15.80
C PHE A 98 0.71 20.51 -16.58
N GLY A 99 1.76 20.07 -15.87
CA GLY A 99 3.07 19.80 -16.47
C GLY A 99 3.93 21.03 -16.82
N SER A 100 3.38 22.25 -16.80
CA SER A 100 4.14 23.47 -17.12
C SER A 100 4.87 24.05 -15.90
N ALA A 101 5.99 24.72 -16.13
CA ALA A 101 6.71 25.46 -15.09
C ALA A 101 5.90 26.70 -14.64
N CYS A 102 6.05 27.08 -13.37
CA CYS A 102 5.44 28.29 -12.84
C CYS A 102 6.11 29.54 -13.43
N GLN A 103 5.32 30.52 -13.86
CA GLN A 103 5.78 31.83 -14.29
C GLN A 103 5.32 32.87 -13.27
N CYS A 104 6.09 33.06 -12.21
CA CYS A 104 5.68 33.85 -11.04
C CYS A 104 5.49 35.36 -11.31
N SER A 105 5.79 35.84 -12.51
CA SER A 105 5.39 37.17 -12.96
C SER A 105 3.89 37.26 -13.26
N ASP A 106 3.28 36.14 -13.67
CA ASP A 106 1.94 36.09 -14.25
C ASP A 106 0.94 35.40 -13.32
N VAL A 107 1.44 34.58 -12.40
CA VAL A 107 0.65 33.84 -11.41
C VAL A 107 1.15 34.09 -10.00
N ILE A 108 0.32 33.84 -9.00
CA ILE A 108 0.75 33.87 -7.60
C ILE A 108 1.56 32.63 -7.29
N CYS A 109 2.81 32.83 -6.90
CA CYS A 109 3.68 31.80 -6.36
C CYS A 109 3.82 31.92 -4.84
N ILE A 110 4.03 30.79 -4.19
CA ILE A 110 4.35 30.67 -2.76
C ILE A 110 5.80 30.19 -2.59
N SER A 111 6.45 30.61 -1.52
CA SER A 111 7.84 30.26 -1.23
C SER A 111 7.99 28.79 -0.79
N GLU A 112 9.20 28.26 -0.87
CA GLU A 112 9.52 26.91 -0.38
C GLU A 112 9.15 26.71 1.10
N GLN A 113 9.31 27.75 1.92
CA GLN A 113 8.89 27.73 3.33
C GLN A 113 7.37 27.59 3.46
N GLN A 114 6.59 28.30 2.64
CA GLN A 114 5.13 28.21 2.62
C GLN A 114 4.67 26.84 2.10
N ILE A 115 5.33 26.29 1.07
CA ILE A 115 5.07 24.93 0.56
C ILE A 115 5.34 23.89 1.66
N SER A 116 6.44 24.03 2.40
CA SER A 116 6.79 23.11 3.49
C SER A 116 5.78 23.18 4.65
N GLN A 117 5.30 24.37 4.99
CA GLN A 117 4.23 24.55 5.98
C GLN A 117 2.91 23.94 5.50
N LEU A 118 2.58 24.12 4.22
CA LEU A 118 1.39 23.54 3.61
C LEU A 118 1.43 22.00 3.63
N LEU A 119 2.58 21.42 3.26
CA LEU A 119 2.81 19.98 3.33
C LEU A 119 2.62 19.47 4.77
N LYS A 120 3.16 20.17 5.78
CA LYS A 120 2.99 19.76 7.18
C LYS A 120 1.52 19.67 7.60
N VAL A 121 0.68 20.61 7.16
CA VAL A 121 -0.77 20.59 7.43
C VAL A 121 -1.43 19.40 6.73
N ALA A 122 -1.09 19.19 5.46
CA ALA A 122 -1.63 18.10 4.66
C ALA A 122 -1.24 16.72 5.20
N LEU A 123 0.01 16.55 5.61
CA LEU A 123 0.52 15.33 6.25
C LEU A 123 -0.19 15.05 7.57
N ALA A 124 -0.38 16.07 8.42
CA ALA A 124 -1.10 15.89 9.68
C ALA A 124 -2.54 15.38 9.46
N GLN A 125 -3.22 15.90 8.44
CA GLN A 125 -4.55 15.41 8.04
C GLN A 125 -4.49 13.98 7.51
N ALA A 126 -3.60 13.70 6.54
CA ALA A 126 -3.47 12.37 5.95
C ALA A 126 -3.10 11.30 6.98
N THR A 127 -2.22 11.61 7.94
CA THR A 127 -1.91 10.73 9.07
C THR A 127 -3.13 10.52 9.98
N SER A 128 -3.91 11.56 10.26
CA SER A 128 -5.15 11.39 11.01
C SER A 128 -6.15 10.50 10.28
N ASP A 129 -6.23 10.60 8.96
CA ASP A 129 -7.15 9.83 8.14
C ASP A 129 -6.72 8.37 8.00
N ALA A 130 -5.42 8.11 7.86
CA ALA A 130 -4.85 6.77 7.91
C ALA A 130 -5.16 6.06 9.24
N ARG A 131 -4.99 6.76 10.38
CA ARG A 131 -5.33 6.24 11.72
C ARG A 131 -6.83 5.93 11.88
N LYS A 132 -7.70 6.70 11.24
CA LYS A 132 -9.15 6.42 11.24
C LYS A 132 -9.49 5.22 10.34
N ALA A 133 -8.83 5.09 9.20
CA ALA A 133 -9.05 3.99 8.27
C ALA A 133 -8.65 2.64 8.88
N PHE A 134 -7.54 2.64 9.63
CA PHE A 134 -6.97 1.46 10.28
C PHE A 134 -6.63 1.73 11.76
N SER A 135 -7.41 1.16 12.67
CA SER A 135 -7.31 1.44 14.12
C SER A 135 -6.00 0.99 14.76
N ARG A 136 -5.30 0.01 14.16
CA ARG A 136 -3.99 -0.50 14.62
C ARG A 136 -2.81 0.17 13.89
N PHE A 137 -3.02 1.36 13.31
CA PHE A 137 -2.02 2.08 12.51
C PHE A 137 -0.65 2.19 13.18
N ASP A 138 -0.62 2.49 14.48
CA ASP A 138 0.62 2.67 15.24
C ASP A 138 1.42 1.36 15.45
N GLU A 139 0.80 0.21 15.20
CA GLU A 139 1.45 -1.11 15.29
C GLU A 139 2.14 -1.50 13.98
N LEU A 140 1.84 -0.80 12.88
CA LEU A 140 2.41 -1.07 11.57
C LEU A 140 3.87 -0.64 11.49
N SER A 141 4.62 -1.23 10.55
CA SER A 141 5.97 -0.77 10.23
C SER A 141 5.95 0.61 9.58
N CYS A 142 7.07 1.34 9.62
CA CYS A 142 7.14 2.64 8.96
C CYS A 142 6.88 2.59 7.45
N ASN A 143 7.28 1.52 6.76
CA ASN A 143 6.95 1.37 5.35
C ASN A 143 5.44 1.34 5.11
N VAL A 144 4.71 0.53 5.89
CA VAL A 144 3.26 0.38 5.75
C VAL A 144 2.51 1.61 6.27
N GLN A 145 2.98 2.22 7.37
CA GLN A 145 2.45 3.50 7.85
C GLN A 145 2.58 4.58 6.77
N ASN A 146 3.75 4.69 6.15
CA ASN A 146 3.99 5.69 5.10
C ASN A 146 3.09 5.47 3.88
N VAL A 147 2.88 4.22 3.46
CA VAL A 147 1.93 3.90 2.37
C VAL A 147 0.51 4.26 2.75
N LEU A 148 0.02 3.90 3.95
CA LEU A 148 -1.34 4.28 4.37
C LEU A 148 -1.53 5.79 4.44
N VAL A 149 -0.48 6.53 4.82
CA VAL A 149 -0.51 8.00 4.78
C VAL A 149 -0.51 8.50 3.34
N ASP A 150 0.29 7.93 2.43
CA ASP A 150 0.31 8.31 1.00
C ASP A 150 -1.05 8.06 0.33
N MET A 151 -1.66 6.90 0.57
CA MET A 151 -3.01 6.57 0.13
C MET A 151 -4.04 7.55 0.71
N SER A 152 -3.95 7.86 2.00
CA SER A 152 -4.86 8.82 2.65
C SER A 152 -4.63 10.27 2.19
N TYR A 153 -3.43 10.59 1.73
CA TYR A 153 -3.11 11.90 1.14
C TYR A 153 -3.79 12.05 -0.22
N LEU A 154 -3.77 11.00 -1.03
CA LEU A 154 -4.37 10.96 -2.36
C LEU A 154 -5.91 10.91 -2.31
N TRP A 155 -6.46 10.01 -1.50
CA TRP A 155 -7.89 9.64 -1.52
C TRP A 155 -8.69 10.16 -0.31
N GLY A 156 -8.02 10.44 0.81
CA GLY A 156 -8.69 10.76 2.07
C GLY A 156 -9.32 9.54 2.76
N TYR A 157 -9.82 9.75 3.97
CA TYR A 157 -10.32 8.67 4.83
C TYR A 157 -11.45 7.84 4.22
N ALA A 158 -12.47 8.48 3.63
CA ALA A 158 -13.68 7.81 3.19
C ALA A 158 -13.38 6.79 2.07
N ASP A 159 -12.57 7.21 1.10
CA ASP A 159 -12.20 6.39 -0.05
C ASP A 159 -11.20 5.30 0.36
N VAL A 160 -10.20 5.62 1.20
CA VAL A 160 -9.30 4.59 1.75
C VAL A 160 -10.10 3.51 2.48
N LYS A 161 -11.07 3.89 3.32
CA LYS A 161 -11.87 2.95 4.10
C LYS A 161 -12.88 2.18 3.26
N GLY A 162 -13.48 2.83 2.26
CA GLY A 162 -14.55 2.27 1.44
C GLY A 162 -14.06 1.35 0.32
N TYR A 163 -12.93 1.69 -0.31
CA TYR A 163 -12.45 0.99 -1.50
C TYR A 163 -11.40 -0.08 -1.17
N PHE A 164 -10.58 0.09 -0.13
CA PHE A 164 -9.46 -0.81 0.17
C PHE A 164 -9.73 -1.75 1.34
N GLY A 165 -10.97 -2.26 1.45
CA GLY A 165 -11.41 -3.08 2.59
C GLY A 165 -10.61 -4.38 2.77
N ALA A 166 -10.34 -5.11 1.68
CA ALA A 166 -9.59 -6.36 1.70
C ALA A 166 -8.11 -6.12 2.07
N PHE A 167 -7.46 -5.16 1.42
CA PHE A 167 -6.13 -4.67 1.79
C PHE A 167 -6.01 -4.36 3.29
N LEU A 168 -6.93 -3.55 3.84
CA LEU A 168 -6.93 -3.21 5.26
C LEU A 168 -7.15 -4.43 6.18
N ALA A 169 -7.92 -5.42 5.73
CA ALA A 169 -8.11 -6.68 6.46
C ALA A 169 -6.80 -7.49 6.50
N TRP A 170 -6.07 -7.57 5.38
CA TRP A 170 -4.76 -8.22 5.32
C TRP A 170 -3.72 -7.54 6.22
N LEU A 171 -3.70 -6.20 6.26
CA LEU A 171 -2.89 -5.47 7.23
C LEU A 171 -3.29 -5.80 8.68
N GLY A 172 -4.58 -6.02 8.92
CA GLY A 172 -5.13 -6.37 10.24
C GLY A 172 -4.59 -7.68 10.80
N ILE A 173 -4.30 -8.66 9.96
CA ILE A 173 -3.66 -9.92 10.35
C ILE A 173 -2.14 -9.90 10.14
N GLY A 174 -1.57 -8.77 9.71
CA GLY A 174 -0.14 -8.63 9.47
C GLY A 174 0.38 -9.40 8.25
N ASN A 175 -0.49 -9.80 7.31
CA ASN A 175 -0.07 -10.45 6.08
C ASN A 175 0.26 -9.42 5.00
N TRP A 176 1.50 -8.95 5.00
CA TRP A 176 1.96 -7.90 4.07
C TRP A 176 2.02 -8.35 2.61
N HIS A 177 2.27 -9.64 2.34
CA HIS A 177 2.34 -10.15 0.97
C HIS A 177 0.95 -10.17 0.34
N ALA A 178 -0.02 -10.80 1.03
CA ALA A 178 -1.40 -10.79 0.61
C ALA A 178 -1.97 -9.37 0.54
N ALA A 179 -1.62 -8.48 1.48
CA ALA A 179 -2.00 -7.07 1.41
C ALA A 179 -1.45 -6.39 0.15
N ALA A 180 -0.17 -6.59 -0.15
CA ALA A 180 0.45 -5.99 -1.33
C ALA A 180 -0.08 -6.59 -2.64
N ASP A 181 -0.34 -7.89 -2.66
CA ASP A 181 -0.90 -8.58 -3.82
C ASP A 181 -2.36 -8.13 -4.05
N ASP A 182 -3.18 -8.08 -3.02
CA ASP A 182 -4.51 -7.48 -3.03
C ASP A 182 -4.49 -6.05 -3.61
N LEU A 183 -3.64 -5.18 -3.04
CA LEU A 183 -3.48 -3.80 -3.50
C LEU A 183 -3.06 -3.74 -4.98
N SER A 184 -2.15 -4.62 -5.42
CA SER A 184 -1.67 -4.68 -6.81
C SER A 184 -2.73 -5.06 -7.83
N LEU A 185 -3.82 -5.69 -7.39
CA LEU A 185 -4.92 -6.13 -8.23
C LEU A 185 -6.10 -5.14 -8.24
N THR A 186 -6.01 -4.03 -7.50
CA THR A 186 -7.01 -2.97 -7.50
C THR A 186 -7.01 -2.19 -8.82
N GLU A 187 -8.12 -1.52 -9.13
CA GLU A 187 -8.22 -0.63 -10.30
C GLU A 187 -7.13 0.45 -10.30
N TRP A 188 -6.79 0.98 -9.13
CA TRP A 188 -5.73 1.98 -8.96
C TRP A 188 -4.37 1.51 -9.51
N CYS A 189 -4.01 0.25 -9.26
CA CYS A 189 -2.78 -0.36 -9.75
C CYS A 189 -2.86 -0.86 -11.21
N MET A 190 -4.06 -1.07 -11.76
CA MET A 190 -4.24 -1.81 -13.02
C MET A 190 -4.80 -1.00 -14.19
N HIS A 191 -5.57 0.05 -13.93
CA HIS A 191 -6.34 0.75 -14.97
C HIS A 191 -6.01 2.24 -15.10
N TYR A 192 -5.49 2.85 -14.04
CA TYR A 192 -5.29 4.29 -14.02
C TYR A 192 -4.08 4.75 -14.83
N ASP A 193 -4.16 6.02 -15.27
CA ASP A 193 -3.07 6.86 -15.78
C ASP A 193 -1.66 6.35 -15.36
N PRO A 194 -0.70 6.20 -16.28
CA PRO A 194 0.66 5.72 -15.98
C PRO A 194 1.30 6.31 -14.72
N GLY A 195 1.01 7.58 -14.37
CA GLY A 195 1.47 8.19 -13.13
C GLY A 195 0.90 7.53 -11.87
N ASN A 196 -0.42 7.29 -11.83
CA ASN A 196 -1.10 6.64 -10.71
C ASN A 196 -0.76 5.15 -10.61
N MET A 197 -0.65 4.45 -11.73
CA MET A 197 -0.18 3.06 -11.75
C MET A 197 1.22 2.95 -11.12
N LYS A 198 2.14 3.84 -11.50
CA LYS A 198 3.49 3.85 -10.95
C LYS A 198 3.48 4.08 -9.44
N ARG A 199 2.71 5.06 -8.96
CA ARG A 199 2.53 5.35 -7.53
C ARG A 199 2.04 4.12 -6.77
N CYS A 200 0.94 3.52 -7.23
CA CYS A 200 0.37 2.33 -6.62
C CYS A 200 1.40 1.18 -6.54
N MET A 201 2.12 0.93 -7.64
CA MET A 201 3.13 -0.13 -7.68
C MET A 201 4.37 0.17 -6.84
N ASP A 202 4.70 1.44 -6.59
CA ASP A 202 5.75 1.81 -5.64
C ASP A 202 5.29 1.57 -4.20
N ASP A 203 4.04 1.95 -3.87
CA ASP A 203 3.43 1.65 -2.57
C ASP A 203 3.33 0.14 -2.30
N VAL A 204 2.91 -0.65 -3.28
CA VAL A 204 2.92 -2.12 -3.22
C VAL A 204 4.31 -2.65 -2.81
N LYS A 205 5.40 -2.07 -3.33
CA LYS A 205 6.77 -2.50 -2.93
C LYS A 205 7.04 -2.18 -1.47
N TYR A 206 6.66 -1.00 -1.00
CA TYR A 206 6.83 -0.63 0.41
C TYR A 206 5.97 -1.48 1.35
N VAL A 207 4.74 -1.83 0.95
CA VAL A 207 3.91 -2.80 1.69
C VAL A 207 4.62 -4.15 1.76
N LYS A 208 5.12 -4.68 0.63
CA LYS A 208 5.90 -5.93 0.61
C LYS A 208 7.13 -5.89 1.52
N MET A 209 7.69 -4.69 1.73
CA MET A 209 8.82 -4.51 2.64
C MET A 209 8.43 -4.60 4.12
N GLY A 210 7.18 -4.36 4.59
CA GLY A 210 6.74 -4.68 5.98
C GLY A 210 7.61 -4.10 7.13
N SER A 211 7.72 -4.76 8.31
CA SER A 211 8.64 -4.47 9.50
C SER A 211 9.74 -5.55 9.74
N THR A 212 11.04 -5.23 10.03
CA THR A 212 12.27 -6.08 9.83
C THR A 212 12.28 -7.53 10.35
N CYS A 213 11.45 -7.87 11.33
CA CYS A 213 11.20 -9.25 11.78
C CYS A 213 9.71 -9.54 12.02
N PHE A 214 8.87 -8.74 11.39
CA PHE A 214 7.53 -9.07 10.88
C PHE A 214 7.58 -9.14 9.32
N GLN A 215 8.78 -9.17 8.71
CA GLN A 215 9.12 -9.07 7.27
C GLN A 215 10.41 -9.88 7.00
N PRO A 216 10.92 -10.01 5.75
CA PRO A 216 10.25 -10.07 4.46
C PRO A 216 10.00 -11.56 4.13
N PHE A 217 8.72 -11.96 4.06
CA PHE A 217 8.37 -13.36 3.82
C PHE A 217 9.06 -13.91 2.58
N THR A 218 9.49 -15.14 2.72
CA THR A 218 10.22 -15.84 1.69
C THR A 218 9.42 -15.91 0.41
N ARG A 219 10.09 -15.70 -0.74
CA ARG A 219 9.52 -16.12 -2.03
C ARG A 219 9.33 -17.65 -2.13
N SER A 220 9.79 -18.40 -1.12
CA SER A 220 9.71 -19.86 -1.03
C SER A 220 10.02 -20.32 0.39
N CYS A 221 9.28 -21.29 0.94
CA CYS A 221 9.61 -21.87 2.24
C CYS A 221 11.03 -22.52 2.21
N ASN A 222 12.04 -21.77 2.68
CA ASN A 222 13.43 -22.19 2.77
C ASN A 222 14.01 -21.77 4.13
N SER A 223 15.25 -22.20 4.43
CA SER A 223 15.94 -22.01 5.72
C SER A 223 16.22 -20.56 6.11
N SER A 224 15.86 -19.58 5.27
CA SER A 224 15.89 -18.15 5.57
C SER A 224 14.49 -17.58 5.83
N SER A 225 13.51 -18.43 6.17
CA SER A 225 12.15 -18.00 6.43
C SER A 225 12.01 -17.17 7.70
N CYS A 226 11.29 -16.05 7.58
CA CYS A 226 10.95 -15.13 8.66
C CYS A 226 10.03 -15.74 9.72
N CYS A 227 9.64 -17.00 9.55
CA CYS A 227 9.04 -17.79 10.60
C CYS A 227 10.04 -17.89 11.75
N LYS A 228 9.56 -17.75 12.98
CA LYS A 228 10.42 -17.99 14.15
C LYS A 228 10.98 -19.42 14.07
N GLU A 229 12.10 -19.69 14.73
CA GLU A 229 12.73 -21.03 14.72
C GLU A 229 11.78 -22.19 15.08
N VAL A 230 10.70 -21.88 15.80
CA VAL A 230 9.67 -22.83 16.25
C VAL A 230 8.42 -22.86 15.36
N GLU A 231 8.36 -22.03 14.32
CA GLU A 231 7.23 -21.91 13.40
C GLU A 231 7.48 -22.70 12.11
N THR A 232 6.42 -23.14 11.46
CA THR A 232 6.50 -23.85 10.17
C THR A 232 6.09 -22.92 9.04
N CYS A 233 6.89 -22.82 7.98
CA CYS A 233 6.49 -22.09 6.79
C CYS A 233 5.51 -22.92 5.97
N CYS A 234 4.37 -22.33 5.66
CA CYS A 234 3.25 -22.98 5.01
C CYS A 234 2.94 -22.21 3.70
N MET A 235 2.81 -22.94 2.60
CA MET A 235 2.51 -22.36 1.27
C MET A 235 1.09 -22.74 0.86
N ASP A 236 0.34 -21.76 0.37
CA ASP A 236 -1.02 -21.93 -0.13
C ASP A 236 -1.25 -21.13 -1.42
N SER A 237 -2.43 -21.24 -2.02
CA SER A 237 -2.85 -20.46 -3.19
C SER A 237 -4.17 -19.77 -2.90
N TRP A 238 -4.14 -18.44 -2.90
CA TRP A 238 -5.28 -17.62 -2.50
C TRP A 238 -5.91 -16.95 -3.69
N ARG A 239 -7.24 -16.97 -3.71
CA ARG A 239 -8.05 -16.32 -4.73
C ARG A 239 -8.34 -14.88 -4.28
N PHE A 240 -7.78 -13.93 -5.00
CA PHE A 240 -8.03 -12.50 -4.86
C PHE A 240 -9.08 -12.08 -5.89
N VAL A 241 -10.11 -11.36 -5.45
CA VAL A 241 -11.22 -10.91 -6.28
C VAL A 241 -11.33 -9.40 -6.14
N GLU A 242 -10.44 -8.70 -6.83
CA GLU A 242 -10.39 -7.24 -6.88
C GLU A 242 -10.88 -6.75 -8.26
N TYR A 243 -10.24 -5.71 -8.83
CA TYR A 243 -10.52 -5.29 -10.20
C TYR A 243 -10.22 -6.41 -11.22
N VAL A 244 -9.25 -7.27 -10.90
CA VAL A 244 -9.03 -8.53 -11.60
C VAL A 244 -9.03 -9.70 -10.63
N GLU A 245 -9.57 -10.82 -11.08
CA GLU A 245 -9.51 -12.08 -10.33
C GLU A 245 -8.20 -12.80 -10.61
N ARG A 246 -7.44 -13.15 -9.56
CA ARG A 246 -6.23 -13.96 -9.66
C ARG A 246 -6.09 -14.92 -8.51
N THR A 247 -5.47 -16.07 -8.77
CA THR A 247 -4.99 -16.97 -7.72
C THR A 247 -3.48 -16.83 -7.61
N LEU A 248 -2.98 -16.45 -6.43
CA LEU A 248 -1.56 -16.18 -6.19
C LEU A 248 -1.03 -17.07 -5.07
N PRO A 249 0.24 -17.50 -5.14
CA PRO A 249 0.86 -18.26 -4.07
C PRO A 249 1.12 -17.36 -2.86
N GLU A 250 0.73 -17.84 -1.68
CA GLU A 250 0.88 -17.12 -0.42
C GLU A 250 1.66 -17.96 0.59
N TYR A 251 2.40 -17.27 1.45
CA TYR A 251 3.28 -17.90 2.44
C TYR A 251 2.93 -17.41 3.84
N LEU A 252 2.81 -18.34 4.78
CA LEU A 252 2.34 -18.10 6.13
C LEU A 252 3.25 -18.80 7.14
N CYS A 253 3.33 -18.26 8.35
CA CYS A 253 4.03 -18.91 9.45
C CYS A 253 3.04 -19.54 10.40
N CYS A 254 3.04 -20.85 10.43
CA CYS A 254 2.29 -21.68 11.33
C CYS A 254 2.92 -21.61 12.74
N PRO A 255 2.17 -21.25 13.81
CA PRO A 255 2.73 -21.07 15.15
C PRO A 255 3.28 -22.35 15.80
N TYR A 256 3.07 -23.50 15.15
CA TYR A 256 3.52 -24.80 15.64
C TYR A 256 4.78 -25.28 14.93
N PRO A 257 5.71 -25.91 15.66
CA PRO A 257 6.85 -26.58 15.05
C PRO A 257 6.39 -27.85 14.34
N ASN A 258 6.93 -28.10 13.14
CA ASN A 258 6.58 -29.25 12.30
C ASN A 258 5.07 -29.37 12.05
N ALA A 259 4.40 -28.23 11.84
CA ALA A 259 2.99 -28.15 11.55
C ALA A 259 2.66 -28.79 10.20
N GLU A 260 1.46 -29.33 10.08
CA GLU A 260 0.90 -29.73 8.79
C GLU A 260 0.22 -28.51 8.15
N CYS A 261 0.64 -28.18 6.93
CA CYS A 261 0.06 -27.08 6.15
C CYS A 261 -1.33 -27.48 5.66
N CYS A 262 -2.30 -26.56 5.69
CA CYS A 262 -3.65 -26.81 5.19
C CYS A 262 -3.95 -26.03 3.90
N PRO A 263 -3.69 -26.59 2.71
CA PRO A 263 -4.00 -25.92 1.44
C PRO A 263 -5.48 -25.52 1.33
N GLY A 264 -5.73 -24.30 0.87
CA GLY A 264 -7.03 -23.71 0.62
C GLY A 264 -7.81 -23.27 1.86
N ARG A 265 -7.18 -23.23 3.05
CA ARG A 265 -7.92 -23.00 4.31
C ARG A 265 -7.38 -21.88 5.20
N ASN A 266 -6.27 -21.24 4.86
CA ASN A 266 -5.63 -20.27 5.76
C ASN A 266 -5.55 -20.82 7.19
N ALA A 267 -5.20 -22.10 7.31
CA ALA A 267 -5.01 -22.76 8.60
C ALA A 267 -3.77 -23.65 8.58
N CYS A 268 -3.37 -24.08 9.76
CA CYS A 268 -2.37 -25.11 9.96
C CYS A 268 -2.72 -25.98 11.14
N CYS A 269 -2.17 -27.18 11.14
CA CYS A 269 -2.38 -28.13 12.21
C CYS A 269 -1.10 -28.43 12.98
N PRO A 270 -1.17 -28.63 14.31
CA PRO A 270 -0.01 -28.97 15.10
C PRO A 270 0.57 -30.31 14.62
N HIS A 271 1.85 -30.53 14.91
CA HIS A 271 2.48 -31.79 14.58
C HIS A 271 1.68 -33.00 15.10
N GLY A 272 1.52 -34.02 14.26
CA GLY A 272 0.73 -35.21 14.57
C GLY A 272 -0.76 -35.08 14.26
N TYR A 273 -1.23 -33.98 13.68
CA TYR A 273 -2.60 -33.85 13.17
C TYR A 273 -2.59 -33.83 11.64
N PRO A 274 -2.68 -35.01 10.99
CA PRO A 274 -2.37 -35.16 9.57
C PRO A 274 -3.38 -34.51 8.61
N ASN A 275 -4.57 -34.10 9.10
CA ASN A 275 -5.63 -33.63 8.23
C ASN A 275 -6.31 -32.37 8.77
N CYS A 276 -6.52 -31.42 7.86
CA CYS A 276 -7.15 -30.15 8.16
C CYS A 276 -8.63 -30.18 7.85
N CYS A 277 -9.46 -30.01 8.88
CA CYS A 277 -10.89 -29.78 8.73
C CYS A 277 -11.19 -28.27 8.84
N PRO A 278 -12.31 -27.77 8.29
CA PRO A 278 -12.57 -26.32 8.18
C PRO A 278 -12.44 -25.53 9.49
N THR A 279 -12.69 -26.16 10.63
CA THR A 279 -12.71 -25.51 11.94
C THR A 279 -11.95 -26.30 13.01
N TYR A 280 -11.29 -27.42 12.68
CA TYR A 280 -10.37 -28.11 13.59
C TYR A 280 -9.39 -29.03 12.85
N CYS A 281 -8.33 -29.40 13.56
CA CYS A 281 -7.34 -30.36 13.12
C CYS A 281 -7.76 -31.78 13.50
N CYS A 282 -7.73 -32.70 12.53
CA CYS A 282 -8.11 -34.08 12.75
C CYS A 282 -6.96 -34.86 13.41
N PRO A 283 -7.20 -35.50 14.56
CA PRO A 283 -6.16 -36.29 15.24
C PRO A 283 -5.88 -37.59 14.46
N PRO A 284 -4.77 -38.30 14.76
CA PRO A 284 -4.40 -39.54 14.06
C PRO A 284 -5.48 -40.63 14.06
N GLY A 285 -6.29 -40.71 15.13
CA GLY A 285 -7.38 -41.69 15.23
C GLY A 285 -8.60 -41.36 14.37
N TYR A 286 -8.70 -40.12 13.88
CA TYR A 286 -9.82 -39.63 13.09
C TYR A 286 -9.33 -38.83 11.86
N PRO A 287 -8.51 -39.41 10.97
CA PRO A 287 -7.80 -38.63 9.95
C PRO A 287 -8.72 -38.14 8.82
N VAL A 288 -9.95 -38.62 8.69
CA VAL A 288 -10.78 -38.29 7.52
C VAL A 288 -11.64 -37.05 7.81
N CYS A 289 -11.40 -35.93 7.14
CA CYS A 289 -12.31 -34.78 7.19
C CYS A 289 -13.43 -34.92 6.14
N LYS A 290 -14.69 -35.00 6.59
CA LYS A 290 -15.89 -35.05 5.76
C LYS A 290 -16.99 -34.22 6.40
N ASP A 291 -17.76 -33.45 5.63
CA ASP A 291 -18.89 -32.66 6.16
C ASP A 291 -18.52 -31.75 7.36
N LYS A 292 -17.30 -31.20 7.33
CA LYS A 292 -16.69 -30.41 8.41
C LYS A 292 -16.48 -31.19 9.72
N LYS A 293 -16.38 -32.51 9.64
CA LYS A 293 -16.13 -33.42 10.76
C LYS A 293 -15.00 -34.40 10.53
N CYS A 294 -14.33 -34.79 11.61
CA CYS A 294 -13.29 -35.82 11.56
C CYS A 294 -13.88 -37.21 11.83
N PHE A 295 -13.48 -38.16 11.00
CA PHE A 295 -13.89 -39.56 11.07
C PHE A 295 -12.67 -40.47 11.14
N SER A 296 -12.82 -41.59 11.84
CA SER A 296 -11.87 -42.69 11.74
C SER A 296 -11.85 -43.26 10.33
N VAL A 297 -10.84 -44.07 10.02
CA VAL A 297 -10.76 -44.80 8.75
C VAL A 297 -11.97 -45.74 8.54
N ASP A 298 -12.60 -46.17 9.63
CA ASP A 298 -13.81 -47.02 9.62
C ASP A 298 -15.12 -46.22 9.56
N GLY A 299 -15.04 -44.88 9.46
CA GLY A 299 -16.20 -44.00 9.35
C GLY A 299 -16.87 -43.65 10.67
N LEU A 300 -16.21 -43.87 11.81
CA LEU A 300 -16.72 -43.42 13.12
C LEU A 300 -16.45 -41.92 13.27
N GLU A 301 -17.50 -41.14 13.50
CA GLU A 301 -17.40 -39.71 13.79
C GLU A 301 -16.72 -39.49 15.15
N MET A 302 -15.82 -38.51 15.22
CA MET A 302 -15.24 -38.05 16.47
C MET A 302 -16.31 -37.35 17.32
N ALA A 303 -16.57 -37.86 18.53
CA ALA A 303 -17.68 -37.41 19.37
C ALA A 303 -17.57 -35.93 19.80
N GLU A 304 -16.36 -35.42 20.00
CA GLU A 304 -16.10 -34.01 20.34
C GLU A 304 -14.82 -33.51 19.67
N PRO A 305 -14.85 -32.43 18.87
CA PRO A 305 -13.65 -31.84 18.33
C PRO A 305 -12.83 -31.13 19.40
N HIS A 306 -11.56 -31.51 19.54
CA HIS A 306 -10.57 -30.71 20.22
C HIS A 306 -10.50 -29.35 19.52
N GLN A 307 -11.00 -28.30 20.17
CA GLN A 307 -10.89 -26.92 19.68
C GLN A 307 -9.46 -26.37 19.88
N ASP A 308 -8.69 -26.99 20.77
CA ASP A 308 -7.29 -26.67 21.01
C ASP A 308 -6.42 -27.24 19.89
N GLY A 309 -6.20 -26.47 18.82
CA GLY A 309 -5.25 -26.89 17.80
C GLY A 309 -5.27 -26.14 16.48
N ILE A 310 -6.30 -25.36 16.17
CA ILE A 310 -6.16 -24.46 15.03
C ILE A 310 -5.34 -23.26 15.46
N GLY A 311 -4.13 -23.18 14.93
CA GLY A 311 -3.44 -21.91 14.79
C GLY A 311 -4.10 -21.19 13.63
N GLU A 312 -5.00 -20.27 13.93
CA GLU A 312 -5.38 -19.25 12.95
C GLU A 312 -4.14 -18.36 12.74
N TYR A 313 -3.84 -18.05 11.49
CA TYR A 313 -2.68 -17.24 11.09
C TYR A 313 -2.77 -15.81 11.61
#